data_AF-A0A842VSP7-F1
#
_entry.id   AF-A0A842VSP7-F1
#
_cell.length_a   1.000
_cell.length_b   1.000
_cell.length_c   1.000
_cell.angle_alpha   90.00
_cell.angle_beta   90.00
_cell.angle_gamma   90.00
#
_symmetry.space_group_name_H-M   'P 1'
#
loop_
_entity.id
_entity.type
_entity.pdbx_description
1 polymer ?
#
loop_
_entity_poly.entity_id
_entity_poly.type
_entity_poly.pdbx_seq_one_letter_code
_entity_poly.pdbx_strand_id
1 'polypeptide(L)'
;MKFKKTHEPSKILEEIENKIKIEMEEDALSKIKKIVVYAKDIEAEGSSTRYGEIIEDKFNTPEEKYNKKIVKKFLNDMSSIINLIADLFRNTTEFENDTKKFEKYRKNSIK
;
A
#
# COMPACT_ATOMS: atom_id res chain seq x y z
N MET A 1 -2.18 15.72 16.24
CA MET A 1 -2.85 15.02 15.12
C MET A 1 -3.17 13.59 15.58
N LYS A 2 -4.44 13.15 15.56
CA LYS A 2 -4.79 11.76 15.92
C LYS A 2 -4.70 10.91 14.65
N PHE A 3 -3.99 9.79 14.70
CA PHE A 3 -3.97 8.81 13.61
C PHE A 3 -5.41 8.31 13.35
N LYS A 4 -5.93 8.53 12.15
CA LYS A 4 -7.19 7.93 11.70
C LYS A 4 -6.90 6.54 11.16
N LYS A 5 -7.39 5.51 11.86
CA LYS A 5 -7.45 4.16 11.29
C LYS A 5 -8.50 4.17 10.17
N THR A 6 -8.18 3.55 9.04
CA THR A 6 -9.10 3.38 7.91
C THR A 6 -8.87 2.01 7.28
N HIS A 7 -9.91 1.48 6.63
CA HIS A 7 -9.80 0.32 5.74
C HIS A 7 -9.54 0.73 4.28
N GLU A 8 -9.60 2.02 3.99
CA GLU A 8 -9.46 2.60 2.64
C GLU A 8 -8.38 3.69 2.65
N PRO A 9 -7.10 3.36 2.92
CA PRO A 9 -6.01 4.33 2.83
C PRO A 9 -5.88 5.00 1.46
N SER A 10 -6.29 4.34 0.37
CA SER A 10 -6.33 4.90 -0.99
C SER A 10 -7.13 6.20 -1.06
N LYS A 11 -8.30 6.27 -0.41
CA LYS A 11 -9.14 7.48 -0.37
C LYS A 11 -8.45 8.65 0.30
N ILE A 12 -7.66 8.41 1.36
CA ILE A 12 -6.89 9.46 2.03
C ILE A 12 -5.88 10.07 1.04
N LEU A 13 -5.23 9.22 0.24
CA LEU A 13 -4.24 9.65 -0.74
C LEU A 13 -4.87 10.37 -1.94
N GLU A 14 -6.05 9.94 -2.39
CA GLU A 14 -6.82 10.65 -3.44
C GLU A 14 -7.31 12.03 -2.99
N GLU A 15 -7.60 12.21 -1.70
CA GLU A 15 -7.95 13.52 -1.15
C GLU A 15 -6.78 14.50 -1.19
N ILE A 16 -5.53 14.03 -1.11
CA ILE A 16 -4.34 14.88 -1.24
C ILE A 16 -4.30 15.54 -2.63
N GLU A 17 -4.67 14.81 -3.68
CA GLU A 17 -4.75 15.34 -5.05
C GLU A 17 -5.87 16.37 -5.21
N ASN A 18 -7.04 16.10 -4.63
CA ASN A 18 -8.27 16.82 -5.00
C ASN A 18 -8.67 17.96 -4.04
N LYS A 19 -8.28 17.89 -2.76
CA LYS A 19 -8.80 18.81 -1.72
C LYS A 19 -7.75 19.73 -1.14
N ILE A 20 -6.48 19.33 -1.14
CA ILE A 20 -5.42 20.15 -0.58
C ILE A 20 -4.76 20.89 -1.74
N LYS A 21 -4.90 22.23 -1.80
CA LYS A 21 -4.12 23.09 -2.71
C LYS A 21 -2.65 23.11 -2.27
N ILE A 22 -2.00 21.97 -2.26
CA ILE A 22 -0.55 21.87 -2.10
C ILE A 22 0.04 21.92 -3.50
N GLU A 23 0.88 22.91 -3.77
CA GLU A 23 1.80 22.83 -4.90
C GLU A 23 2.75 21.66 -4.62
N MET A 24 2.56 20.57 -5.34
CA MET A 24 3.33 19.35 -5.21
C MET A 24 4.11 19.12 -6.50
N GLU A 25 5.36 18.67 -6.36
CA GLU A 25 6.16 18.25 -7.51
C GLU A 25 5.47 17.10 -8.26
N GLU A 26 5.50 17.13 -9.59
CA GLU A 26 4.85 16.12 -10.44
C GLU A 26 5.33 14.70 -10.13
N ASP A 27 6.60 14.53 -9.76
CA ASP A 27 7.17 13.25 -9.36
C ASP A 27 6.53 12.70 -8.08
N ALA A 28 6.33 13.56 -7.07
CA ALA A 28 5.67 13.18 -5.83
C ALA A 28 4.19 12.81 -6.09
N LEU A 29 3.49 13.57 -6.93
CA LEU A 29 2.12 13.27 -7.32
C LEU A 29 2.03 11.93 -8.08
N SER A 30 2.96 11.67 -9.01
CA SER A 30 3.05 10.40 -9.75
C SER A 30 3.26 9.20 -8.82
N LYS A 31 4.10 9.36 -7.79
CA LYS A 31 4.30 8.32 -6.75
C LYS A 31 3.03 8.07 -5.95
N ILE A 32 2.33 9.12 -5.52
CA ILE A 32 1.04 8.99 -4.80
C ILE A 32 0.02 8.24 -5.66
N LYS A 33 -0.11 8.58 -6.95
CA LYS A 33 -1.02 7.89 -7.87
C LYS A 33 -0.71 6.40 -7.99
N LYS A 34 0.58 6.03 -8.07
CA LYS A 34 0.99 4.62 -8.08
C LYS A 34 0.64 3.91 -6.77
N ILE A 35 0.86 4.57 -5.62
CA ILE A 35 0.48 4.02 -4.31
C ILE A 35 -1.03 3.76 -4.26
N VAL A 36 -1.86 4.69 -4.74
CA VAL A 36 -3.32 4.55 -4.78
C VAL A 36 -3.73 3.30 -5.57
N VAL A 37 -3.12 3.04 -6.73
CA VAL A 37 -3.41 1.85 -7.54
C VAL A 37 -3.14 0.57 -6.76
N TYR A 38 -1.94 0.44 -6.18
CA TYR A 38 -1.58 -0.75 -5.38
C TYR A 38 -2.46 -0.90 -4.13
N ALA A 39 -2.79 0.22 -3.47
CA ALA A 39 -3.62 0.20 -2.27
C ALA A 39 -5.03 -0.30 -2.59
N LYS A 40 -5.65 0.19 -3.67
CA LYS A 40 -6.98 -0.27 -4.10
C LYS A 40 -7.04 -1.76 -4.38
N ASP A 41 -6.02 -2.30 -5.03
CA ASP A 41 -5.91 -3.75 -5.28
C ASP A 41 -5.92 -4.56 -3.98
N ILE A 42 -5.22 -4.08 -2.95
CA ILE A 42 -5.17 -4.73 -1.63
C ILE A 42 -6.50 -4.55 -0.87
N GLU A 43 -7.06 -3.34 -0.90
CA GLU A 43 -8.31 -2.99 -0.23
C GLU A 43 -9.50 -3.77 -0.80
N ALA A 44 -9.49 -4.07 -2.10
CA ALA A 44 -10.53 -4.85 -2.77
C ALA A 44 -10.72 -6.25 -2.17
N GLU A 45 -9.68 -6.81 -1.54
CA GLU A 45 -9.80 -8.10 -0.84
C GLU A 45 -10.67 -8.02 0.41
N GLY A 46 -10.82 -6.82 0.99
CA GLY A 46 -11.67 -6.56 2.14
C GLY A 46 -11.46 -7.55 3.28
N SER A 47 -12.52 -8.29 3.62
CA SER A 47 -12.50 -9.29 4.69
C SER A 47 -12.26 -10.73 4.19
N SER A 48 -12.13 -10.93 2.87
CA SER A 48 -12.00 -12.27 2.27
C SER A 48 -10.71 -12.98 2.66
N THR A 49 -9.67 -12.23 3.01
CA THR A 49 -8.41 -12.74 3.60
C THR A 49 -8.62 -13.51 4.91
N ARG A 50 -9.74 -13.28 5.61
CA ARG A 50 -10.05 -13.89 6.92
C ARG A 50 -11.25 -14.83 6.87
N TYR A 51 -12.25 -14.49 6.08
CA TYR A 51 -13.54 -15.19 6.08
C TYR A 51 -13.87 -15.87 4.75
N GLY A 52 -13.01 -15.78 3.74
CA GLY A 52 -13.32 -16.26 2.40
C GLY A 52 -14.34 -15.38 1.69
N GLU A 53 -14.84 -15.84 0.55
CA GLU A 53 -15.85 -15.14 -0.23
C GLU A 53 -16.75 -16.12 -0.99
N ILE A 54 -17.94 -15.64 -1.38
CA ILE A 54 -18.85 -16.41 -2.23
C ILE A 54 -18.64 -15.95 -3.67
N ILE A 55 -18.24 -16.88 -4.55
CA ILE A 55 -18.14 -16.67 -5.99
C ILE A 55 -19.00 -17.73 -6.66
N GLU A 56 -19.92 -17.31 -7.54
CA GLU A 56 -20.78 -18.24 -8.32
C GLU A 56 -21.51 -19.25 -7.42
N ASP A 57 -22.14 -18.76 -6.34
CA ASP A 57 -22.84 -19.54 -5.32
C ASP A 57 -21.99 -20.58 -4.55
N LYS A 58 -20.67 -20.56 -4.74
CA LYS A 58 -19.73 -21.39 -4.00
C LYS A 58 -18.93 -20.56 -3.00
N PHE A 59 -18.90 -21.03 -1.76
CA PHE A 59 -17.99 -20.50 -0.76
C PHE A 59 -16.56 -20.97 -1.05
N ASN A 60 -15.65 -20.03 -1.27
CA ASN A 60 -14.22 -20.29 -1.39
C ASN A 60 -13.53 -19.84 -0.09
N THR A 61 -12.81 -20.75 0.56
CA THR A 61 -12.06 -20.39 1.77
C THR A 61 -10.84 -19.53 1.42
N PRO A 62 -10.26 -18.78 2.38
CA PRO A 62 -8.99 -18.09 2.14
C PRO A 62 -7.90 -19.03 1.60
N GLU A 63 -7.77 -20.23 2.15
CA GLU A 63 -6.76 -21.21 1.73
C GLU A 63 -6.92 -21.63 0.27
N GLU A 64 -8.16 -21.72 -0.22
CA GLU A 64 -8.47 -22.03 -1.62
C GLU A 64 -8.21 -20.85 -2.54
N LYS A 65 -8.58 -19.64 -2.10
CA LYS A 65 -8.43 -18.41 -2.87
C LYS A 65 -6.95 -18.00 -3.03
N TYR A 66 -6.18 -17.99 -1.94
CA TYR A 66 -4.84 -17.38 -1.91
C TYR A 66 -3.72 -18.37 -2.21
N ASN A 67 -3.54 -18.67 -3.50
CA ASN A 67 -2.39 -19.45 -3.95
C ASN A 67 -1.08 -18.62 -3.93
N LYS A 68 0.05 -19.31 -4.11
CA LYS A 68 1.41 -18.70 -4.12
C LYS A 68 1.55 -17.53 -5.09
N LYS A 69 0.88 -17.55 -6.24
CA LYS A 69 0.94 -16.47 -7.24
C LYS A 69 0.27 -15.20 -6.71
N ILE A 70 -0.92 -15.35 -6.12
CA ILE A 70 -1.69 -14.24 -5.55
C ILE A 70 -0.94 -13.64 -4.36
N VAL A 71 -0.46 -14.48 -3.43
CA VAL A 71 0.35 -14.02 -2.29
C VAL A 71 1.60 -13.26 -2.74
N LYS A 72 2.30 -13.77 -3.77
CA LYS A 72 3.47 -13.09 -4.31
C LYS A 72 3.13 -11.73 -4.93
N LYS A 73 1.99 -11.60 -5.61
CA LYS A 73 1.50 -10.30 -6.10
C LYS A 73 1.31 -9.33 -4.93
N PHE A 74 0.61 -9.75 -3.88
CA PHE A 74 0.39 -8.89 -2.70
C PHE A 74 1.68 -8.42 -2.04
N LEU A 75 2.65 -9.31 -1.87
CA LEU A 75 3.95 -8.94 -1.31
C LEU A 75 4.69 -7.93 -2.19
N ASN A 76 4.61 -8.09 -3.51
CA ASN A 76 5.23 -7.15 -4.45
C ASN A 76 4.53 -5.78 -4.44
N ASP A 77 3.20 -5.74 -4.41
CA ASP A 77 2.43 -4.51 -4.36
C ASP A 77 2.71 -3.77 -3.05
N MET A 78 2.72 -4.49 -1.92
CA MET A 78 3.10 -3.94 -0.61
C MET A 78 4.54 -3.40 -0.59
N SER A 79 5.49 -4.14 -1.18
CA SER A 79 6.87 -3.68 -1.29
C SER A 79 6.96 -2.39 -2.12
N SER A 80 6.20 -2.31 -3.21
CA SER A 80 6.14 -1.13 -4.07
C SER A 80 5.59 0.08 -3.33
N ILE A 81 4.50 -0.09 -2.55
CA ILE A 81 3.95 0.97 -1.69
C ILE A 81 5.01 1.47 -0.71
N ILE A 82 5.66 0.56 0.03
CA ILE A 82 6.66 0.93 1.04
C ILE A 82 7.82 1.70 0.41
N ASN A 83 8.31 1.25 -0.75
CA ASN A 83 9.42 1.92 -1.44
C ASN A 83 9.02 3.32 -1.92
N LEU A 84 7.83 3.47 -2.51
CA LEU A 84 7.33 4.77 -2.97
C LEU A 84 7.14 5.75 -1.80
N ILE A 85 6.61 5.27 -0.67
CA ILE A 85 6.49 6.06 0.55
C ILE A 85 7.87 6.47 1.06
N ALA A 86 8.81 5.53 1.16
CA ALA A 86 10.18 5.83 1.61
C ALA A 86 10.86 6.87 0.72
N ASP A 87 10.68 6.78 -0.60
CA ASP A 87 11.21 7.76 -1.55
C ASP A 87 10.55 9.14 -1.41
N LEU A 88 9.25 9.22 -1.11
CA LEU A 88 8.58 10.49 -0.81
C LEU A 88 9.16 11.18 0.44
N PHE A 89 9.56 10.41 1.45
CA PHE A 89 10.12 10.93 2.69
C PHE A 89 11.65 11.07 2.70
N ARG A 90 12.34 10.62 1.65
CA ARG A 90 13.82 10.54 1.60
C ARG A 90 14.52 11.89 1.82
N ASN A 91 13.87 12.98 1.45
CA ASN A 91 14.42 14.34 1.56
C ASN A 91 13.85 15.14 2.75
N THR A 92 13.09 14.49 3.63
CA THR A 92 12.54 15.13 4.82
C THR A 92 13.42 14.81 6.02
N THR A 93 13.96 15.84 6.67
CA THR A 93 14.85 15.72 7.84
C THR A 93 14.15 15.05 9.04
N GLU A 94 12.81 15.11 9.12
CA GLU A 94 12.03 14.46 10.18
C GLU A 94 11.97 12.93 10.07
N PHE A 95 12.15 12.34 8.88
CA PHE A 95 11.96 10.90 8.66
C PHE A 95 13.25 10.12 8.44
N GLU A 96 14.41 10.78 8.45
CA GLU A 96 15.70 10.19 8.08
C GLU A 96 16.04 8.91 8.86
N ASN A 97 15.68 8.85 10.14
CA ASN A 97 15.89 7.68 11.01
C ASN A 97 14.96 6.51 10.68
N ASP A 98 13.72 6.78 10.28
CA ASP A 98 12.77 5.73 9.89
C ASP A 98 13.06 5.24 8.48
N THR A 99 13.46 6.11 7.56
CA THR A 99 13.96 5.74 6.23
C THR A 99 15.14 4.77 6.33
N LYS A 100 16.12 5.04 7.21
CA LYS A 100 17.26 4.13 7.47
C LYS A 100 16.82 2.76 8.01
N LYS A 101 15.80 2.70 8.88
CA LYS A 101 15.23 1.42 9.35
C LYS A 101 14.57 0.66 8.19
N PHE A 102 13.77 1.32 7.36
CA PHE A 102 13.13 0.70 6.19
C PHE A 102 14.16 0.15 5.20
N GLU A 103 15.21 0.91 4.88
CA GLU A 103 16.27 0.45 3.98
C GLU A 103 17.00 -0.80 4.50
N LYS A 104 17.16 -0.94 5.82
CA LYS A 104 17.74 -2.14 6.45
C LYS A 104 16.86 -3.37 6.20
N TYR A 105 15.54 -3.25 6.33
CA TYR A 105 14.61 -4.36 6.05
C TYR A 105 14.54 -4.69 4.56
N ARG A 106 14.66 -3.68 3.68
CA ARG A 106 14.71 -3.87 2.22
C ARG A 106 15.91 -4.72 1.77
N LYS A 107 17.08 -4.54 2.40
CA LYS A 107 18.29 -5.33 2.06
C LYS A 107 18.23 -6.78 2.54
N ASN A 108 17.44 -7.07 3.57
CA ASN A 108 17.34 -8.41 4.15
C ASN A 108 16.21 -9.27 3.53
N SER A 109 15.33 -8.69 2.71
CA SER A 109 14.19 -9.37 2.09
C SER A 109 14.48 -9.91 0.67
N ILE A 110 15.71 -9.71 0.17
CA ILE A 110 16.20 -10.21 -1.14
C ILE A 110 17.23 -11.35 -0.94
N LYS A 111 17.11 -12.14 0.13
CA LYS A 111 17.89 -13.37 0.32
C LYS A 111 16.97 -14.58 0.46
#